data_AF-A0A966PWU2-F1
#
_entry.id   AF-A0A966PWU2-F1
#
_cell.length_a   1.000
_cell.length_b   1.000
_cell.length_c   1.000
_cell.angle_alpha   90.00
_cell.angle_beta   90.00
_cell.angle_gamma   90.00
#
_symmetry.space_group_name_H-M   'P 1'
#
loop_
_entity.id
_entity.type
_entity.pdbx_description
1 polymer ?
#
loop_
_entity_poly.entity_id
_entity_poly.type
_entity_poly.pdbx_seq_one_letter_code
_entity_poly.pdbx_strand_id
1 'polypeptide(L)'
;MSRGKAINVKIATPKVIKALETKLAELNANFAKQDENEAKYRKAQEKWQKEIGVWAVSKIAKAENLRTNYRSWNKTLNVDFDLVCDSKDFPAEPEKDYEEIHRHTYNEMKEEIENAIRILKMTDEEVVNTSTYNAIARYL
;
A
#
# COMPACT_ATOMS: atom_id res chain seq x y z
N MET A 1 8.71 -26.62 29.03
CA MET A 1 8.66 -25.91 27.75
C MET A 1 9.48 -26.69 26.72
N SER A 2 8.87 -27.63 25.98
CA SER A 2 9.58 -28.31 24.89
C SER A 2 9.90 -27.27 23.84
N ARG A 3 11.19 -27.00 23.60
CA ARG A 3 11.62 -26.27 22.40
C ARG A 3 11.05 -27.03 21.21
N GLY A 4 10.03 -26.47 20.56
CA GLY A 4 9.43 -27.07 19.38
C GLY A 4 10.54 -27.45 18.42
N LYS A 5 10.55 -28.70 17.95
CA LYS A 5 11.55 -29.24 17.02
C LYS A 5 11.80 -28.18 15.95
N ALA A 6 13.02 -27.63 15.90
CA ALA A 6 13.38 -26.69 14.86
C ALA A 6 13.10 -27.37 13.52
N ILE A 7 12.18 -26.78 12.75
CA ILE A 7 11.84 -27.25 11.41
C ILE A 7 13.16 -27.19 10.63
N ASN A 8 13.69 -28.35 10.24
CA ASN A 8 14.91 -28.46 9.44
C ASN A 8 14.51 -28.92 8.04
N VAL A 9 14.20 -27.95 7.19
CA VAL A 9 13.79 -28.11 5.80
C VAL A 9 14.97 -27.73 4.91
N LYS A 10 15.36 -28.65 4.03
CA LYS A 10 16.31 -28.39 2.96
C LYS A 10 15.53 -27.95 1.73
N ILE A 11 15.81 -26.76 1.22
CA ILE A 11 15.08 -26.18 0.08
C ILE A 11 16.04 -26.10 -1.09
N ALA A 12 15.63 -26.57 -2.27
CA ALA A 12 16.48 -26.53 -3.47
C ALA A 12 16.88 -25.08 -3.79
N THR A 13 18.19 -24.82 -3.92
CA THR A 13 18.76 -23.50 -4.21
C THR A 13 18.13 -22.86 -5.46
N PRO A 14 17.91 -23.59 -6.57
CA PRO A 14 17.24 -23.03 -7.75
C PRO A 14 15.82 -22.52 -7.49
N LYS A 15 15.08 -23.14 -6.55
CA LYS A 15 13.72 -22.69 -6.19
C LYS A 15 13.76 -21.37 -5.43
N VAL A 16 14.73 -21.20 -4.52
CA VAL A 16 14.90 -19.96 -3.74
C VAL A 16 15.31 -18.82 -4.68
N ILE A 17 16.25 -19.06 -5.60
CA ILE A 17 16.66 -18.07 -6.61
C ILE A 17 15.46 -17.61 -7.42
N LYS A 18 14.68 -18.55 -7.96
CA LYS A 18 13.50 -18.22 -8.79
C LYS A 18 12.44 -17.44 -7.99
N ALA A 19 12.23 -17.80 -6.73
CA ALA A 19 11.28 -17.08 -5.87
C ALA A 19 11.75 -15.63 -5.62
N LEU A 20 13.04 -15.42 -5.36
CA LEU A 20 13.62 -14.08 -5.19
C LEU A 20 13.59 -13.26 -6.48
N GLU A 21 13.89 -13.86 -7.63
CA GLU A 21 13.79 -13.18 -8.94
C GLU A 21 12.34 -12.76 -9.24
N THR A 22 11.37 -13.60 -8.89
CA THR A 22 9.94 -13.27 -9.02
C THR A 22 9.58 -12.08 -8.13
N LYS A 23 10.03 -12.09 -6.87
CA LYS A 23 9.78 -10.99 -5.92
C LYS A 23 10.47 -9.69 -6.30
N LEU A 24 11.68 -9.76 -6.84
CA LEU A 24 12.39 -8.59 -7.37
C LEU A 24 11.62 -7.98 -8.55
N ALA A 25 11.08 -8.81 -9.45
CA ALA A 25 10.26 -8.35 -10.56
C ALA A 25 8.95 -7.71 -10.07
N GLU A 26 8.27 -8.32 -9.10
CA GLU A 26 7.07 -7.76 -8.45
C GLU A 26 7.35 -6.42 -7.78
N LEU A 27 8.42 -6.32 -6.98
CA LEU A 27 8.85 -5.10 -6.31
C LEU A 27 9.06 -3.95 -7.31
N ASN A 28 9.81 -4.22 -8.37
CA ASN A 28 10.08 -3.23 -9.43
C ASN A 28 8.79 -2.81 -10.16
N ALA A 29 7.90 -3.76 -10.46
CA ALA A 29 6.64 -3.49 -11.14
C ALA A 29 5.68 -2.66 -10.26
N ASN A 30 5.59 -2.97 -8.96
CA ASN A 30 4.77 -2.24 -8.01
C ASN A 30 5.28 -0.81 -7.82
N PHE A 31 6.58 -0.64 -7.61
CA PHE A 31 7.19 0.68 -7.46
C PHE A 31 7.01 1.54 -8.73
N ALA A 32 7.19 0.95 -9.92
CA ALA A 32 7.00 1.67 -11.19
C ALA A 32 5.54 2.11 -11.43
N LYS A 33 4.56 1.31 -10.97
CA LYS A 33 3.12 1.60 -11.15
C LYS A 33 2.55 2.53 -10.08
N GLN A 34 3.26 2.75 -8.99
CA GLN A 34 2.76 3.51 -7.84
C GLN A 34 2.37 4.94 -8.20
N ASP A 35 3.17 5.63 -9.00
CA ASP A 35 2.86 7.00 -9.46
C ASP A 35 1.60 7.05 -10.31
N GLU A 36 1.40 6.05 -11.18
CA GLU A 36 0.18 5.95 -12.00
C GLU A 36 -1.05 5.65 -11.15
N ASN A 37 -0.92 4.77 -10.16
CA ASN A 37 -2.01 4.42 -9.26
C ASN A 37 -2.39 5.59 -8.36
N GLU A 38 -1.40 6.34 -7.84
CA GLU A 38 -1.63 7.58 -7.09
C GLU A 38 -2.28 8.65 -7.95
N ALA A 39 -1.84 8.81 -9.21
CA ALA A 39 -2.49 9.74 -10.12
C ALA A 39 -3.95 9.35 -10.42
N LYS A 40 -4.27 8.06 -10.55
CA LYS A 40 -5.65 7.57 -10.73
C LYS A 40 -6.49 7.81 -9.48
N TYR A 41 -5.95 7.48 -8.31
CA TYR A 41 -6.62 7.69 -7.03
C TYR A 41 -6.90 9.17 -6.76
N ARG A 42 -5.91 10.06 -6.94
CA ARG A 42 -6.10 11.52 -6.79
C ARG A 42 -7.18 12.05 -7.73
N LYS A 43 -7.22 11.58 -8.99
CA LYS A 43 -8.29 11.96 -9.94
C LYS A 43 -9.66 11.46 -9.49
N ALA A 44 -9.74 10.24 -8.98
CA ALA A 44 -10.98 9.69 -8.45
C ALA A 44 -11.46 10.48 -7.22
N GLN A 45 -10.54 10.82 -6.31
CA GLN A 45 -10.79 11.66 -5.13
C GLN A 45 -11.28 13.06 -5.52
N GLU A 46 -10.60 13.73 -6.46
CA GLU A 46 -11.01 15.06 -6.95
C GLU A 46 -12.40 15.03 -7.61
N LYS A 47 -12.73 13.95 -8.33
CA LYS A 47 -14.06 13.75 -8.91
C LYS A 47 -15.11 13.53 -7.83
N TRP A 48 -14.83 12.64 -6.88
CA TRP A 48 -15.70 12.34 -5.75
C TRP A 48 -15.98 13.59 -4.91
N GLN A 49 -14.97 14.39 -4.58
CA GLN A 49 -15.11 15.65 -3.83
C GLN A 49 -16.07 16.64 -4.51
N LYS A 50 -16.05 16.71 -5.85
CA LYS A 50 -16.99 17.55 -6.60
C LYS A 50 -18.41 16.97 -6.55
N GLU A 51 -18.55 15.67 -6.74
CA GLU A 51 -19.86 14.98 -6.74
C GLU A 51 -20.54 15.04 -5.37
N ILE A 52 -19.80 14.75 -4.29
CA ILE A 52 -20.32 14.82 -2.92
C ILE A 52 -20.68 16.25 -2.53
N GLY A 53 -19.90 17.25 -2.97
CA GLY A 53 -20.21 18.66 -2.74
C GLY A 53 -21.51 19.10 -3.41
N VAL A 54 -21.69 18.76 -4.70
CA VAL A 54 -22.94 19.04 -5.43
C VAL A 54 -24.13 18.33 -4.77
N TRP A 55 -23.94 17.06 -4.41
CA TRP A 55 -24.96 16.28 -3.71
C TRP A 55 -25.34 16.94 -2.38
N ALA A 56 -24.38 17.30 -1.53
CA ALA A 56 -24.63 17.88 -0.21
C ALA A 56 -25.38 19.21 -0.30
N VAL A 57 -24.96 20.11 -1.21
CA VAL A 57 -25.64 21.40 -1.44
C VAL A 57 -27.07 21.19 -1.92
N SER A 58 -27.33 20.19 -2.77
CA SER A 58 -28.69 19.86 -3.22
C SER A 58 -29.62 19.41 -2.08
N LYS A 59 -29.06 18.94 -0.97
CA LYS A 59 -29.79 18.44 0.20
C LYS A 59 -29.84 19.43 1.36
N ILE A 60 -29.33 20.65 1.18
CA ILE A 60 -29.21 21.63 2.28
C ILE A 60 -30.55 21.97 2.96
N ALA A 61 -31.68 21.83 2.28
CA ALA A 61 -33.01 22.02 2.89
C ALA A 61 -33.33 20.98 3.99
N LYS A 62 -32.64 19.84 4.00
CA LYS A 62 -32.72 18.79 5.02
C LYS A 62 -31.55 18.86 6.01
N ALA A 63 -30.75 19.91 5.95
CA ALA A 63 -29.62 20.09 6.83
C ALA A 63 -30.07 20.30 8.28
N GLU A 64 -29.40 19.61 9.19
CA GLU A 64 -29.49 19.84 10.62
C GLU A 64 -28.17 20.44 11.11
N ASN A 65 -28.19 21.09 12.29
CA ASN A 65 -26.99 21.60 12.94
C ASN A 65 -26.07 22.47 12.05
N LEU A 66 -26.64 23.42 11.30
CA LEU A 66 -25.84 24.36 10.52
C LEU A 66 -24.93 25.18 11.45
N ARG A 67 -23.62 25.06 11.29
CA ARG A 67 -22.62 25.78 12.08
C ARG A 67 -21.63 26.50 11.17
N THR A 68 -20.99 27.50 11.74
CA THR A 68 -19.99 28.29 11.02
C THR A 68 -18.78 28.57 11.89
N ASN A 69 -17.59 28.53 11.31
CA ASN A 69 -16.34 28.88 11.98
C ASN A 69 -15.52 29.84 11.10
N TYR A 70 -15.47 31.11 11.51
CA TYR A 70 -14.68 32.12 10.82
C TYR A 70 -13.25 32.19 11.39
N ARG A 71 -12.27 32.01 10.50
CA ARG A 71 -10.84 32.10 10.80
C ARG A 71 -10.33 33.45 10.29
N SER A 72 -10.13 34.40 11.21
CA SER A 72 -9.71 35.77 10.88
C SER A 72 -8.32 35.87 10.26
N TRP A 73 -7.39 34.99 10.66
CA TRP A 73 -5.99 35.01 10.21
C TRP A 73 -5.80 34.63 8.73
N ASN A 74 -6.71 33.85 8.15
CA ASN A 74 -6.73 33.52 6.71
C ASN A 74 -8.04 33.90 6.02
N LYS A 75 -8.87 34.75 6.67
CA LYS A 75 -10.15 35.25 6.16
C LYS A 75 -11.08 34.16 5.62
N THR A 76 -11.07 32.97 6.20
CA THR A 76 -11.85 31.82 5.71
C THR A 76 -13.06 31.56 6.61
N LEU A 77 -14.26 31.46 6.03
CA LEU A 77 -15.46 30.96 6.71
C LEU A 77 -15.65 29.49 6.37
N ASN A 78 -15.58 28.61 7.36
CA ASN A 78 -16.05 27.25 7.23
C ASN A 78 -17.55 27.21 7.56
N VAL A 79 -18.33 26.54 6.72
CA VAL A 79 -19.76 26.29 6.91
C VAL A 79 -19.95 24.78 6.84
N ASP A 80 -20.46 24.18 7.91
CA ASP A 80 -20.77 22.75 7.97
C ASP A 80 -22.20 22.52 8.45
N PHE A 81 -22.75 21.37 8.08
CA PHE A 81 -24.09 20.94 8.44
C PHE A 81 -24.17 19.42 8.39
N ASP A 82 -25.10 18.87 9.17
CA ASP A 82 -25.35 17.45 9.25
C ASP A 82 -26.48 17.07 8.27
N LEU A 83 -26.33 15.93 7.58
CA LEU A 83 -27.38 15.32 6.75
C LEU A 83 -27.65 13.90 7.23
N VAL A 84 -28.86 13.65 7.73
CA VAL A 84 -29.30 12.30 8.08
C VAL A 84 -29.67 11.55 6.81
N CYS A 85 -28.87 10.55 6.43
CA CYS A 85 -29.05 9.74 5.24
C CYS A 85 -28.43 8.35 5.41
N ASP A 86 -28.78 7.41 4.52
CA ASP A 86 -28.15 6.10 4.46
C ASP A 86 -26.82 6.17 3.68
N SER A 87 -25.89 5.25 3.94
CA SER A 87 -24.59 5.21 3.24
C SER A 87 -24.72 4.97 1.74
N LYS A 88 -25.88 4.52 1.26
CA LYS A 88 -26.17 4.34 -0.18
C LYS A 88 -26.66 5.62 -0.88
N ASP A 89 -27.01 6.67 -0.12
CA ASP A 89 -27.67 7.85 -0.68
C ASP A 89 -26.69 8.86 -1.30
N PHE A 90 -25.39 8.71 -1.04
CA PHE A 90 -24.34 9.63 -1.48
C PHE A 90 -23.20 8.91 -2.22
N PRO A 91 -22.43 9.64 -3.07
CA PRO A 91 -21.29 9.05 -3.78
C PRO A 91 -20.29 8.37 -2.84
N ALA A 92 -19.96 7.11 -3.13
CA ALA A 92 -18.97 6.37 -2.36
C ALA A 92 -17.57 6.96 -2.53
N GLU A 93 -16.86 7.11 -1.41
CA GLU A 93 -15.47 7.56 -1.44
C GLU A 93 -14.59 6.51 -2.14
N PRO A 94 -13.71 6.91 -3.07
CA PRO A 94 -12.78 5.98 -3.69
C PRO A 94 -11.79 5.44 -2.65
N GLU A 95 -11.51 4.14 -2.71
CA GLU A 95 -10.54 3.47 -1.84
C GLU A 95 -9.14 3.47 -2.47
N LYS A 96 -8.10 3.57 -1.62
CA LYS A 96 -6.71 3.41 -2.04
C LYS A 96 -6.35 1.92 -2.02
N ASP A 97 -6.34 1.28 -3.18
CA ASP A 97 -6.19 -0.18 -3.36
C ASP A 97 -4.76 -0.64 -3.69
N TYR A 98 -3.76 0.20 -3.45
CA TYR A 98 -2.35 -0.11 -3.69
C TYR A 98 -1.47 0.26 -2.49
N GLU A 99 -0.39 -0.50 -2.33
CA GLU A 99 0.64 -0.21 -1.35
C GLU A 99 1.58 0.88 -1.85
N GLU A 100 1.99 1.75 -0.93
CA GLU A 100 2.96 2.80 -1.20
C GLU A 100 4.34 2.35 -0.70
N ILE A 101 5.25 2.10 -1.64
CA ILE A 101 6.62 1.74 -1.35
C ILE A 101 7.45 3.04 -1.39
N HIS A 102 8.01 3.43 -0.25
CA HIS A 102 8.92 4.57 -0.19
C HIS A 102 10.24 4.25 -0.89
N ARG A 103 10.84 5.25 -1.55
CA ARG A 103 12.07 5.09 -2.33
C ARG A 103 13.23 4.46 -1.54
N HIS A 104 13.37 4.80 -0.26
CA HIS A 104 14.40 4.23 0.60
C HIS A 104 14.17 2.74 0.82
N THR A 105 12.97 2.35 1.23
CA THR A 105 12.54 0.97 1.41
C THR A 105 12.69 0.16 0.12
N TYR A 106 12.28 0.71 -1.02
CA TYR A 106 12.48 0.09 -2.33
C TYR A 106 13.96 -0.20 -2.61
N ASN A 107 14.84 0.79 -2.42
CA ASN A 107 16.26 0.64 -2.68
C ASN A 107 16.90 -0.42 -1.76
N GLU A 108 16.57 -0.40 -0.46
CA GLU A 108 17.07 -1.39 0.50
C GLU A 108 16.61 -2.80 0.14
N MET A 109 15.31 -3.00 -0.07
CA MET A 109 14.76 -4.31 -0.44
C MET A 109 15.37 -4.82 -1.75
N LYS A 110 15.52 -3.93 -2.74
CA LYS A 110 16.12 -4.27 -4.03
C LYS A 110 17.57 -4.72 -3.86
N GLU A 111 18.38 -3.95 -3.15
CA GLU A 111 19.80 -4.27 -2.92
C GLU A 111 19.96 -5.58 -2.16
N GLU A 112 19.17 -5.81 -1.12
CA GLU A 112 19.23 -7.03 -0.32
C GLU A 112 18.81 -8.27 -1.13
N ILE A 113 17.75 -8.18 -1.94
CA ILE A 113 17.31 -9.28 -2.82
C ILE A 113 18.33 -9.56 -3.91
N GLU A 114 18.88 -8.54 -4.57
CA GLU A 114 19.90 -8.70 -5.62
C GLU A 114 21.17 -9.33 -5.07
N ASN A 115 21.62 -8.90 -3.88
CA ASN A 115 22.77 -9.50 -3.20
C ASN A 115 22.51 -10.95 -2.80
N ALA A 116 21.32 -11.28 -2.28
CA ALA A 116 20.94 -12.66 -1.95
C ALA A 116 20.95 -13.56 -3.18
N ILE A 117 20.36 -13.12 -4.31
CA ILE A 117 20.38 -13.85 -5.58
C ILE A 117 21.82 -14.07 -6.04
N ARG A 118 22.68 -13.05 -5.96
CA ARG A 118 24.08 -13.13 -6.37
C ARG A 118 24.84 -14.20 -5.59
N ILE A 119 24.72 -14.19 -4.26
CA ILE A 119 25.36 -15.18 -3.38
C ILE A 119 24.86 -16.59 -3.71
N LEU A 120 23.54 -16.76 -3.86
CA LEU A 120 22.94 -18.06 -4.19
C LEU A 120 23.29 -18.57 -5.59
N LYS A 121 23.63 -17.69 -6.55
CA LYS A 121 24.12 -18.09 -7.87
C LYS A 121 25.61 -18.45 -7.89
N MET A 122 26.37 -17.99 -6.91
CA MET A 122 27.81 -18.30 -6.77
C MET A 122 28.08 -19.55 -5.94
N THR A 123 27.08 -20.06 -5.21
CA THR A 123 27.23 -21.30 -4.43
C THR A 123 27.01 -22.53 -5.29
N ASP A 124 27.81 -23.57 -5.02
CA ASP A 124 27.63 -24.91 -5.59
C ASP A 124 26.68 -25.79 -4.73
N GLU A 125 26.12 -25.25 -3.63
CA GLU A 125 25.18 -25.99 -2.78
C GLU A 125 23.84 -26.24 -3.49
N GLU A 126 23.44 -27.52 -3.60
CA GLU A 126 22.16 -27.92 -4.20
C GLU A 126 20.94 -27.50 -3.35
N VAL A 127 21.13 -27.33 -2.03
CA VAL A 127 20.07 -27.02 -1.07
C VAL A 127 20.49 -25.98 -0.05
N VAL A 128 19.58 -25.07 0.25
CA VAL A 128 19.70 -24.03 1.27
C VAL A 128 19.16 -24.57 2.61
N ASN A 129 19.88 -24.30 3.70
CA ASN A 129 19.45 -24.66 5.05
C ASN A 129 18.35 -23.70 5.57
N THR A 130 17.70 -24.05 6.68
CA THR A 130 16.61 -23.24 7.23
C THR A 130 17.04 -21.89 7.80
N SER A 131 18.26 -21.76 8.30
CA SER A 131 18.78 -20.48 8.78
C SER A 131 18.92 -19.49 7.62
N THR A 132 19.51 -19.94 6.51
CA THR A 132 19.68 -19.16 5.30
C THR A 132 18.33 -18.85 4.65
N TYR A 133 17.39 -19.81 4.63
CA TYR A 133 16.03 -19.54 4.17
C TYR A 133 15.33 -18.50 5.04
N ASN A 134 15.39 -18.60 6.38
CA ASN A 134 14.74 -17.65 7.28
C ASN A 134 15.27 -16.22 7.12
N ALA A 135 16.56 -16.05 6.83
CA ALA A 135 17.15 -14.74 6.56
C ALA A 135 16.58 -14.09 5.28
N ILE A 136 16.16 -14.92 4.32
CA ILE A 136 15.68 -14.51 3.00
C ILE A 136 14.14 -14.48 2.95
N ALA A 137 13.46 -15.24 3.82
CA ALA A 137 12.00 -15.38 3.85
C ALA A 137 11.26 -14.06 4.04
N ARG A 138 11.90 -13.05 4.63
CA ARG A 138 11.35 -11.68 4.75
C ARG A 138 11.10 -11.00 3.40
N TYR A 139 11.68 -11.50 2.32
CA TYR A 139 11.52 -10.99 0.96
C TYR A 139 10.61 -11.86 0.08
N LEU A 140 10.10 -12.99 0.61
CA LEU A 140 9.24 -13.95 -0.09
C LEU A 140 7.80 -13.79 0.37
#